data_AF-A0A1G0DM66-F1
#
_entry.id   AF-A0A1G0DM66-F1
#
_cell.length_a   1.000
_cell.length_b   1.000
_cell.length_c   1.000
_cell.angle_alpha   90.00
_cell.angle_beta   90.00
_cell.angle_gamma   90.00
#
_symmetry.space_group_name_H-M   'P 1'
#
loop_
_entity.id
_entity.type
_entity.pdbx_description
1 polymer ?
#
loop_
_entity_poly.entity_id
_entity_poly.type
_entity_poly.pdbx_seq_one_letter_code
_entity_poly.pdbx_strand_id
1 'polypeptide(L)'
;MTSILFAILFYFATLLFVVGLLYRINTYARTPAPLKIPTTPAPITKAGVALRMAREVVLFESLFKANLWTWGMGWLFHASMALVLLRHLRYFTEPVWDWVAFIQPFGMYAGLTMLMGLCGLWVRRLFVERIRYISTPSDHLMLVLLIGIAASGLLMKFVAHTDVIAVKSFFLGWMRFGIQPLPADFLL
;
A
#
# COMPACT_ATOMS: atom_id res chain seq x y z
N MET A 1 -9.09 -28.63 -1.67
CA MET A 1 -8.35 -28.29 -2.91
C MET A 1 -8.16 -26.78 -3.06
N THR A 2 -9.19 -25.97 -2.79
CA THR A 2 -9.13 -24.49 -2.83
C THR A 2 -8.00 -23.89 -1.99
N SER A 3 -7.82 -24.31 -0.73
CA SER A 3 -6.76 -23.79 0.14
C SER A 3 -5.34 -24.00 -0.40
N ILE A 4 -5.09 -25.14 -1.04
CA ILE A 4 -3.78 -25.45 -1.65
C ILE A 4 -3.55 -24.53 -2.86
N LEU A 5 -4.57 -24.33 -3.70
CA LEU A 5 -4.49 -23.44 -4.85
C LEU A 5 -4.12 -22.01 -4.42
N PHE A 6 -4.84 -21.45 -3.45
CA PHE A 6 -4.54 -20.11 -2.93
C PHE A 6 -3.17 -20.03 -2.25
N ALA A 7 -2.77 -21.05 -1.49
CA ALA A 7 -1.43 -21.09 -0.90
C ALA A 7 -0.32 -21.02 -1.98
N ILE A 8 -0.46 -21.80 -3.07
CA ILE A 8 0.46 -21.77 -4.21
C ILE A 8 0.47 -20.40 -4.88
N LEU A 9 -0.70 -19.80 -5.11
CA LEU A 9 -0.81 -18.46 -5.69
C LEU A 9 -0.12 -17.41 -4.83
N PHE A 10 -0.26 -17.47 -3.50
CA PHE A 10 0.43 -16.54 -2.61
C PHE A 10 1.95 -16.73 -2.61
N TYR A 11 2.45 -17.97 -2.64
CA TYR A 11 3.89 -18.22 -2.80
C TYR A 11 4.42 -17.68 -4.13
N PHE A 12 3.71 -17.95 -5.22
CA PHE A 12 4.08 -17.48 -6.55
C PHE A 12 4.07 -15.95 -6.64
N ALA A 13 3.01 -15.30 -6.14
CA ALA A 13 2.92 -13.85 -6.09
C ALA A 13 4.03 -13.23 -5.24
N THR A 14 4.34 -13.82 -4.08
CA THR A 14 5.44 -13.37 -3.21
C THR A 14 6.79 -13.48 -3.91
N LEU A 15 7.05 -14.60 -4.60
CA LEU A 15 8.27 -14.82 -5.36
C LEU A 15 8.42 -13.77 -6.47
N LEU A 16 7.38 -13.57 -7.29
CA LEU A 16 7.38 -12.56 -8.36
C LEU A 16 7.60 -11.15 -7.82
N PHE A 17 6.93 -10.80 -6.71
CA PHE A 17 7.09 -9.49 -6.07
C PHE A 17 8.53 -9.27 -5.60
N VAL A 18 9.11 -10.22 -4.85
CA VAL A 18 10.46 -10.08 -4.30
C VAL A 18 11.51 -10.05 -5.40
N VAL A 19 11.47 -11.00 -6.34
CA VAL A 19 12.45 -11.06 -7.45
C VAL A 19 12.32 -9.84 -8.35
N GLY A 20 11.10 -9.46 -8.72
CA GLY A 20 10.84 -8.28 -9.56
C GLY A 20 11.30 -6.97 -8.90
N LEU A 21 11.04 -6.82 -7.59
CA LEU A 21 11.49 -5.66 -6.82
C LEU A 21 13.03 -5.59 -6.76
N LEU A 22 13.69 -6.68 -6.40
CA LEU A 22 15.16 -6.73 -6.32
C LEU A 22 15.81 -6.46 -7.69
N TYR A 23 15.24 -7.02 -8.76
CA TYR A 23 15.69 -6.74 -10.13
C TYR A 23 15.58 -5.26 -10.49
N ARG A 24 14.45 -4.61 -10.15
CA ARG A 24 14.27 -3.17 -10.38
C ARG A 24 15.19 -2.30 -9.54
N ILE A 25 15.38 -2.63 -8.25
CA ILE A 25 16.33 -1.93 -7.38
C ILE A 25 17.74 -2.01 -7.95
N ASN A 26 18.20 -3.21 -8.34
CA ASN A 26 19.52 -3.40 -8.93
C ASN A 26 19.67 -2.64 -10.25
N THR A 27 18.63 -2.62 -11.08
CA THR A 27 18.62 -1.81 -12.31
C THR A 27 18.82 -0.33 -11.98
N TYR A 28 18.02 0.24 -11.08
CA TYR A 28 18.11 1.66 -10.73
C TYR A 28 19.43 2.03 -10.04
N ALA A 29 19.99 1.14 -9.21
CA ALA A 29 21.27 1.36 -8.57
C ALA A 29 22.45 1.38 -9.54
N ARG A 30 22.34 0.67 -10.67
CA ARG A 30 23.38 0.59 -11.72
C ARG A 30 23.18 1.60 -12.84
N THR A 31 21.99 2.16 -13.01
CA THR A 31 21.73 3.19 -14.02
C THR A 31 22.59 4.43 -13.71
N PRO A 32 23.53 4.81 -14.59
CA PRO A 32 24.34 6.00 -14.37
C PRO A 32 23.45 7.24 -14.38
N ALA A 33 23.74 8.20 -13.49
CA ALA A 33 23.09 9.52 -13.46
C ALA A 33 24.03 10.53 -14.14
N PRO A 34 23.94 10.72 -15.48
CA PRO A 34 24.92 11.49 -16.24
C PRO A 34 24.90 13.00 -15.92
N LEU A 35 23.79 13.51 -15.39
CA LEU A 35 23.60 14.93 -15.14
C LEU A 35 23.59 15.23 -13.64
N LYS A 36 24.64 15.93 -13.17
CA LYS A 36 24.65 16.58 -11.85
C LYS A 36 24.10 17.99 -12.01
N ILE A 37 22.79 18.15 -11.91
CA ILE A 37 22.15 19.48 -11.99
C ILE A 37 21.98 20.02 -10.56
N PRO A 38 22.81 21.00 -10.12
CA PRO A 38 22.61 21.66 -8.85
C PRO A 38 21.39 22.58 -8.94
N THR A 39 20.23 22.12 -8.44
CA THR A 39 19.06 22.99 -8.28
C THR A 39 19.27 23.86 -7.05
N THR A 40 19.65 25.12 -7.20
CA THR A 40 19.77 26.07 -6.08
C THR A 40 18.37 26.40 -5.52
N PRO A 41 18.20 26.56 -4.20
CA PRO A 41 19.18 26.30 -3.13
C PRO A 41 19.26 24.79 -2.80
N ALA A 42 20.38 24.15 -3.11
CA ALA A 42 20.65 22.76 -2.75
C ALA A 42 21.42 22.71 -1.41
N PRO A 43 21.11 21.77 -0.51
CA PRO A 43 21.91 21.58 0.70
C PRO A 43 23.36 21.24 0.37
N ILE A 44 24.30 21.92 1.02
CA ILE A 44 25.75 21.71 0.84
C ILE A 44 26.33 20.60 1.75
N THR A 45 25.53 20.06 2.68
CA THR A 45 25.93 18.99 3.60
C THR A 45 25.16 17.70 3.33
N LYS A 46 25.79 16.54 3.58
CA LYS A 46 25.12 15.22 3.47
C LYS A 46 23.87 15.13 4.34
N ALA A 47 23.94 15.67 5.55
CA ALA A 47 22.81 15.74 6.47
C ALA A 47 21.66 16.59 5.90
N GLY A 48 21.97 17.74 5.29
CA GLY A 48 20.97 18.59 4.64
C GLY A 48 20.30 17.91 3.44
N VAL A 49 21.06 17.13 2.65
CA VAL A 49 20.49 16.32 1.57
C VAL A 49 19.56 15.25 2.13
N ALA A 50 19.97 14.51 3.16
CA ALA A 50 19.15 13.50 3.79
C ALA A 50 17.84 14.09 4.36
N LEU A 51 17.91 15.26 5.01
CA LEU A 51 16.74 15.96 5.53
C LEU A 51 15.79 16.41 4.41
N ARG A 52 16.31 17.01 3.34
CA ARG A 52 15.51 17.39 2.17
C ARG A 52 14.81 16.17 1.58
N MET A 53 15.55 15.08 1.36
CA MET A 53 14.98 13.83 0.83
C MET A 53 13.92 13.26 1.77
N ALA A 54 14.15 13.26 3.08
CA ALA A 54 13.16 12.78 4.05
C ALA A 54 11.87 13.60 4.01
N ARG A 55 11.95 14.94 3.91
CA ARG A 55 10.76 15.80 3.77
C ARG A 55 10.01 15.57 2.48
N GLU A 56 10.72 15.35 1.36
CA GLU A 56 10.05 15.03 0.10
C GLU A 56 9.41 13.64 0.09
N VAL A 57 10.07 12.64 0.67
CA VAL A 57 9.57 11.25 0.68
C VAL A 57 8.43 11.06 1.68
N VAL A 58 8.55 11.63 2.89
CA VAL A 58 7.57 11.44 3.95
C VAL A 58 6.45 12.46 3.83
N LEU A 59 6.79 13.76 3.77
CA LEU A 59 5.82 14.84 3.84
C LEU A 59 5.31 15.31 2.47
N PHE A 60 5.92 14.88 1.36
CA PHE A 60 5.63 15.41 0.03
C PHE A 60 5.71 16.94 -0.02
N GLU A 61 6.77 17.52 0.57
CA GLU A 61 6.94 18.97 0.77
C GLU A 61 6.73 19.78 -0.52
N SER A 62 7.29 19.34 -1.64
CA SER A 62 7.08 20.01 -2.93
C SER A 62 5.62 19.98 -3.39
N LEU A 63 4.92 18.86 -3.16
CA LEU A 63 3.50 18.73 -3.51
C LEU A 63 2.61 19.58 -2.59
N PHE A 64 2.95 19.67 -1.30
CA PHE A 64 2.26 20.54 -0.34
C PHE A 64 2.26 22.00 -0.81
N LYS A 65 3.42 22.49 -1.26
CA LYS A 65 3.58 23.85 -1.78
C LYS A 65 2.89 24.06 -3.13
N ALA A 66 2.85 23.04 -3.98
CA ALA A 66 2.31 23.16 -5.33
C ALA A 66 0.78 22.98 -5.42
N ASN A 67 0.20 22.03 -4.70
CA ASN A 67 -1.23 21.73 -4.78
C ASN A 67 -1.72 21.04 -3.49
N LEU A 68 -2.31 21.82 -2.59
CA LEU A 68 -2.76 21.35 -1.29
C LEU A 68 -3.85 20.26 -1.38
N TRP A 69 -4.72 20.33 -2.38
CA TRP A 69 -5.77 19.32 -2.58
C TRP A 69 -5.20 17.95 -2.95
N THR A 70 -4.27 17.92 -3.89
CA THR A 70 -3.59 16.69 -4.30
C THR A 70 -2.72 16.15 -3.17
N TRP A 71 -2.03 17.05 -2.45
CA TRP A 71 -1.27 16.70 -1.26
C TRP A 71 -2.18 16.04 -0.21
N GLY A 72 -3.30 16.67 0.13
CA GLY A 72 -4.23 16.18 1.16
C GLY A 72 -4.82 14.81 0.79
N MET A 73 -5.28 14.63 -0.44
CA MET A 73 -5.77 13.33 -0.92
C MET A 73 -4.65 12.27 -0.95
N GLY A 74 -3.43 12.66 -1.35
CA GLY A 74 -2.26 11.79 -1.36
C GLY A 74 -1.85 11.33 0.04
N TRP A 75 -1.79 12.26 1.00
CA TRP A 75 -1.48 11.96 2.40
C TRP A 75 -2.58 11.14 3.06
N LEU A 76 -3.85 11.49 2.82
CA LEU A 76 -5.00 10.73 3.31
C LEU A 76 -4.91 9.27 2.85
N PHE A 77 -4.63 9.03 1.57
CA PHE A 77 -4.43 7.69 1.03
C PHE A 77 -3.24 6.97 1.70
N HIS A 78 -2.03 7.55 1.69
CA HIS A 78 -0.83 6.87 2.17
C HIS A 78 -0.84 6.61 3.69
N ALA A 79 -1.27 7.59 4.48
CA ALA A 79 -1.38 7.43 5.93
C ALA A 79 -2.43 6.37 6.30
N SER A 80 -3.57 6.38 5.60
CA SER A 80 -4.60 5.36 5.80
C SER A 80 -4.12 3.97 5.38
N MET A 81 -3.45 3.85 4.24
CA MET A 81 -2.86 2.60 3.77
C MET A 81 -1.83 2.07 4.77
N ALA A 82 -0.98 2.94 5.34
CA ALA A 82 -0.02 2.54 6.37
C ALA A 82 -0.73 1.97 7.61
N LEU A 83 -1.77 2.65 8.13
CA LEU A 83 -2.56 2.14 9.26
C LEU A 83 -3.25 0.80 8.95
N VAL A 84 -3.81 0.67 7.74
CA VAL A 84 -4.42 -0.58 7.27
C VAL A 84 -3.37 -1.69 7.23
N LEU A 85 -2.18 -1.45 6.67
CA LEU A 85 -1.10 -2.45 6.63
C LEU A 85 -0.62 -2.84 8.04
N LEU A 86 -0.44 -1.87 8.94
CA LEU A 86 -0.06 -2.16 10.33
C LEU A 86 -1.12 -3.00 11.05
N ARG A 87 -2.40 -2.75 10.80
CA ARG A 87 -3.50 -3.58 11.31
C ARG A 87 -3.43 -5.02 10.78
N HIS A 88 -3.05 -5.21 9.52
CA HIS A 88 -2.95 -6.53 8.89
C HIS A 88 -1.83 -7.40 9.50
N LEU A 89 -0.82 -6.82 10.17
CA LEU A 89 0.22 -7.57 10.87
C LEU A 89 -0.32 -8.54 11.94
N ARG A 90 -1.54 -8.30 12.44
CA ARG A 90 -2.24 -9.21 13.35
C ARG A 90 -2.35 -10.63 12.79
N TYR A 91 -2.47 -10.80 11.47
CA TYR A 91 -2.63 -12.11 10.84
C TYR A 91 -1.31 -12.89 10.72
N PHE A 92 -0.17 -12.24 10.95
CA PHE A 92 1.16 -12.81 10.79
C PHE A 92 1.92 -12.98 12.11
N THR A 93 1.29 -12.64 13.25
CA THR A 93 1.92 -12.65 14.58
C THR A 93 1.06 -13.40 15.62
N GLU A 94 1.68 -14.32 16.37
CA GLU A 94 1.06 -15.08 17.46
C GLU A 94 2.08 -15.29 18.60
N PRO A 95 1.90 -14.67 19.78
CA PRO A 95 0.82 -13.74 20.14
C PRO A 95 0.87 -12.43 19.33
N VAL A 96 -0.27 -11.74 19.25
CA VAL A 96 -0.35 -10.43 18.59
C VAL A 96 0.44 -9.42 19.42
N TRP A 97 1.34 -8.66 18.79
CA TRP A 97 2.11 -7.63 19.49
C TRP A 97 1.21 -6.52 20.05
N ASP A 98 1.53 -6.01 21.24
CA ASP A 98 0.69 -5.06 21.97
C ASP A 98 0.39 -3.79 21.18
N TRP A 99 1.38 -3.24 20.49
CA TRP A 99 1.20 -2.06 19.65
C TRP A 99 0.33 -2.33 18.42
N VAL A 100 0.36 -3.55 17.87
CA VAL A 100 -0.52 -3.98 16.77
C VAL A 100 -1.95 -4.13 17.28
N ALA A 101 -2.14 -4.58 18.51
CA ALA A 101 -3.46 -4.65 19.14
C ALA A 101 -4.03 -3.24 19.38
N PHE A 102 -3.20 -2.31 19.87
CA PHE A 102 -3.58 -0.90 20.07
C PHE A 102 -4.02 -0.21 18.77
N ILE A 103 -3.36 -0.50 17.64
CA ILE A 103 -3.66 0.19 16.36
C ILE A 103 -4.90 -0.34 15.62
N GLN A 104 -5.45 -1.49 16.03
CA GLN A 104 -6.60 -2.14 15.37
C GLN A 104 -7.78 -1.21 15.06
N PRO A 105 -8.34 -0.44 16.04
CA PRO A 105 -9.49 0.42 15.77
C PRO A 105 -9.16 1.52 14.75
N PHE A 106 -7.96 2.10 14.83
CA PHE A 106 -7.53 3.13 13.88
C PHE A 106 -7.40 2.57 12.46
N GLY A 107 -6.79 1.38 12.31
CA GLY A 107 -6.68 0.71 11.01
C GLY A 107 -8.02 0.27 10.42
N MET A 108 -9.07 0.09 11.22
CA MET A 108 -10.42 -0.20 10.75
C MET A 108 -11.04 1.01 10.07
N TYR A 109 -11.08 2.15 10.75
CA TYR A 109 -11.62 3.39 10.18
C TYR A 109 -10.74 3.95 9.07
N ALA A 110 -9.43 3.68 9.12
CA ALA A 110 -8.50 4.01 8.05
C ALA A 110 -8.89 3.38 6.70
N GLY A 111 -9.59 2.23 6.69
CA GLY A 111 -10.10 1.65 5.44
C GLY A 111 -11.06 2.60 4.70
N LEU A 112 -11.93 3.31 5.43
CA LEU A 112 -12.87 4.27 4.85
C LEU A 112 -12.13 5.49 4.28
N THR A 113 -11.19 6.04 5.02
CA THR A 113 -10.39 7.19 4.58
C THR A 113 -9.45 6.83 3.43
N MET A 114 -8.92 5.60 3.40
CA MET A 114 -8.15 5.07 2.28
C MET A 114 -9.00 5.04 1.01
N LEU A 115 -10.23 4.51 1.08
CA LEU A 115 -11.15 4.46 -0.06
C LEU A 115 -11.52 5.87 -0.54
N MET A 116 -11.83 6.79 0.37
CA MET A 116 -12.12 8.19 0.01
C MET A 116 -10.93 8.87 -0.68
N GLY A 117 -9.71 8.69 -0.15
CA GLY A 117 -8.48 9.22 -0.75
C GLY A 117 -8.24 8.68 -2.15
N LEU A 118 -8.38 7.37 -2.34
CA LEU A 118 -8.24 6.72 -3.65
C LEU A 118 -9.27 7.22 -4.67
N CYS A 119 -10.55 7.28 -4.29
CA CYS A 119 -11.61 7.81 -5.15
C CYS A 119 -11.33 9.26 -5.53
N GLY A 120 -10.91 10.11 -4.58
CA GLY A 120 -10.54 11.50 -4.86
C GLY A 120 -9.37 11.61 -5.85
N LEU A 121 -8.33 10.80 -5.69
CA LEU A 121 -7.19 10.76 -6.61
C LEU A 121 -7.57 10.25 -8.01
N TRP A 122 -8.50 9.29 -8.09
CA TRP A 122 -8.99 8.78 -9.37
C TRP A 122 -9.88 9.79 -10.09
N VAL A 123 -10.80 10.45 -9.37
CA VAL A 123 -11.60 11.59 -9.87
C VAL A 123 -10.67 12.68 -10.42
N ARG A 124 -9.63 13.08 -9.68
CA ARG A 124 -8.63 14.04 -10.18
C ARG A 124 -8.03 13.61 -11.52
N ARG A 125 -7.73 12.33 -11.69
CA ARG A 125 -7.14 11.78 -12.93
C ARG A 125 -8.11 11.80 -14.11
N LEU A 126 -9.41 11.67 -13.83
CA LEU A 126 -10.47 11.69 -14.83
C LEU A 126 -10.90 13.11 -15.23
N PHE A 127 -10.92 14.06 -14.30
CA PHE A 127 -11.52 15.38 -14.53
C PHE A 127 -10.52 16.51 -14.81
N VAL A 128 -9.28 16.42 -14.31
CA VAL A 128 -8.28 17.48 -14.54
C VAL A 128 -7.54 17.23 -15.86
N GLU A 129 -7.75 18.10 -16.84
CA GLU A 129 -7.21 17.97 -18.21
C GLU A 129 -5.71 17.71 -18.25
N ARG A 130 -4.92 18.51 -17.53
CA ARG A 130 -3.45 18.35 -17.44
C ARG A 130 -3.05 16.95 -16.98
N ILE A 131 -3.78 16.39 -16.02
CA ILE A 131 -3.48 15.07 -15.44
C ILE A 131 -3.99 13.97 -16.35
N ARG A 132 -5.17 14.13 -16.94
CA ARG A 132 -5.73 13.19 -17.91
C ARG A 132 -4.82 13.04 -19.13
N TYR A 133 -4.26 14.15 -19.62
CA TYR A 133 -3.37 14.16 -20.78
C TYR A 133 -2.10 13.33 -20.58
N ILE A 134 -1.53 13.35 -19.37
CA ILE A 134 -0.31 12.60 -19.04
C ILE A 134 -0.58 11.20 -18.46
N SER A 135 -1.85 10.82 -18.27
CA SER A 135 -2.21 9.56 -17.62
C SER A 135 -2.27 8.42 -18.62
N THR A 136 -1.70 7.29 -18.24
CA THR A 136 -1.74 6.04 -19.02
C THR A 136 -2.84 5.11 -18.48
N PRO A 137 -3.31 4.12 -19.26
CA PRO A 137 -4.28 3.14 -18.78
C PRO A 137 -3.83 2.41 -17.51
N SER A 138 -2.52 2.15 -17.37
CA SER A 138 -1.94 1.52 -16.18
C SER A 138 -2.18 2.35 -14.91
N ASP A 139 -2.11 3.68 -14.99
CA ASP A 139 -2.35 4.57 -13.84
C ASP A 139 -3.78 4.47 -13.31
N HIS A 140 -4.76 4.25 -14.21
CA HIS A 140 -6.15 4.04 -13.83
C HIS A 140 -6.35 2.64 -13.25
N LEU A 141 -5.81 1.60 -13.90
CA LEU A 141 -5.96 0.21 -13.46
C LEU A 141 -5.39 -0.01 -12.05
N MET A 142 -4.24 0.58 -11.73
CA MET A 142 -3.66 0.46 -10.38
C MET A 142 -4.54 1.13 -9.31
N LEU A 143 -5.13 2.29 -9.61
CA LEU A 143 -6.06 2.94 -8.68
C LEU A 143 -7.35 2.12 -8.50
N VAL A 144 -7.93 1.62 -9.60
CA VAL A 144 -9.12 0.76 -9.53
C VAL A 144 -8.84 -0.52 -8.74
N LEU A 145 -7.66 -1.13 -8.92
CA LEU A 145 -7.25 -2.30 -8.14
C LEU A 145 -7.22 -2.00 -6.64
N LEU A 146 -6.58 -0.90 -6.24
CA LEU A 146 -6.50 -0.50 -4.83
C LEU A 146 -7.87 -0.12 -4.24
N ILE A 147 -8.73 0.53 -5.04
CA ILE A 147 -10.13 0.81 -4.68
C ILE A 147 -10.86 -0.51 -4.43
N GLY A 148 -10.70 -1.49 -5.33
CA GLY A 148 -11.29 -2.82 -5.18
C GLY A 148 -10.85 -3.52 -3.90
N ILE A 149 -9.55 -3.49 -3.58
CA ILE A 149 -8.99 -4.08 -2.35
C ILE A 149 -9.54 -3.38 -1.10
N ALA A 150 -9.59 -2.04 -1.09
CA ALA A 150 -10.13 -1.30 0.05
C ALA A 150 -11.64 -1.56 0.22
N ALA A 151 -12.40 -1.55 -0.88
CA ALA A 151 -13.84 -1.80 -0.88
C ALA A 151 -14.18 -3.23 -0.43
N SER A 152 -13.46 -4.24 -0.92
CA SER A 152 -13.67 -5.63 -0.50
C SER A 152 -13.36 -5.81 1.00
N GLY A 153 -12.25 -5.24 1.50
CA GLY A 153 -11.92 -5.29 2.92
C GLY A 153 -12.95 -4.60 3.82
N LEU A 154 -13.54 -3.49 3.37
CA LEU A 154 -14.62 -2.81 4.08
C LEU A 154 -15.91 -3.62 4.05
N LEU A 155 -16.25 -4.23 2.92
CA LEU A 155 -17.41 -5.10 2.79
C LEU A 155 -17.32 -6.30 3.73
N MET A 156 -16.14 -6.93 3.83
CA MET A 156 -15.87 -8.02 4.76
C MET A 156 -15.98 -7.58 6.23
N LYS A 157 -15.72 -6.30 6.53
CA LYS A 157 -15.78 -5.78 7.89
C LYS A 157 -17.18 -5.34 8.32
N PHE A 158 -17.97 -4.77 7.42
CA PHE A 158 -19.24 -4.12 7.76
C PHE A 158 -20.48 -4.83 7.23
N VAL A 159 -20.35 -5.70 6.23
CA VAL A 159 -21.50 -6.34 5.57
C VAL A 159 -21.42 -7.85 5.71
N ALA A 160 -20.37 -8.48 5.17
CA ALA A 160 -20.21 -9.93 5.15
C ALA A 160 -19.02 -10.36 6.02
N HIS A 161 -19.28 -10.58 7.30
CA HIS A 161 -18.26 -10.87 8.29
C HIS A 161 -17.58 -12.21 8.02
N THR A 162 -16.26 -12.19 7.81
CA THR A 162 -15.43 -13.37 7.59
C THR A 162 -14.90 -13.94 8.91
N ASP A 163 -14.64 -15.25 8.95
CA ASP A 163 -13.93 -15.88 10.07
C ASP A 163 -12.46 -15.44 10.14
N VAL A 164 -12.21 -14.43 10.98
CA VAL A 164 -10.91 -13.82 11.23
C VAL A 164 -9.90 -14.81 11.86
N ILE A 165 -10.39 -15.81 12.61
CA ILE A 165 -9.55 -16.81 13.27
C ILE A 165 -9.04 -17.80 12.22
N ALA A 166 -9.92 -18.28 11.34
CA ALA A 166 -9.55 -19.14 10.23
C ALA A 166 -8.54 -18.44 9.30
N VAL A 167 -8.78 -17.17 8.91
CA VAL A 167 -7.83 -16.37 8.12
C VAL A 167 -6.46 -16.30 8.80
N LYS A 168 -6.42 -16.01 10.11
CA LYS A 168 -5.17 -15.94 10.87
C LYS A 168 -4.44 -17.29 10.87
N SER A 169 -5.14 -18.39 11.13
CA SER A 169 -4.55 -19.73 11.12
C SER A 169 -3.97 -20.10 9.75
N PHE A 170 -4.65 -19.70 8.67
CA PHE A 170 -4.19 -19.90 7.30
C PHE A 170 -2.86 -19.20 7.05
N PHE A 171 -2.74 -17.90 7.35
CA PHE A 171 -1.50 -17.16 7.10
C PHE A 171 -0.35 -17.59 8.00
N LEU A 172 -0.59 -17.92 9.27
CA LEU A 172 0.43 -18.48 10.15
C LEU A 172 0.91 -19.86 9.67
N GLY A 173 -0.01 -20.71 9.19
CA GLY A 173 0.32 -21.99 8.59
C GLY A 173 1.11 -21.83 7.30
N TRP A 174 0.71 -20.90 6.43
CA TRP A 174 1.40 -20.56 5.19
C TRP A 174 2.84 -20.11 5.45
N MET A 175 3.09 -19.26 6.46
CA MET A 175 4.47 -18.87 6.84
C MET A 175 5.33 -20.04 7.33
N ARG A 176 4.71 -21.07 7.92
CA ARG A 176 5.37 -22.25 8.48
C ARG A 176 5.38 -23.45 7.52
N PHE A 177 4.98 -23.25 6.26
CA PHE A 177 4.83 -24.31 5.25
C PHE A 177 3.84 -25.43 5.65
N GLY A 178 2.92 -25.14 6.58
CA GLY A 178 1.85 -26.05 7.02
C GLY A 178 0.48 -25.51 6.65
N ILE A 179 0.06 -25.72 5.39
CA ILE A 179 -1.18 -25.17 4.81
C ILE A 179 -2.39 -25.58 5.65
N GLN A 180 -3.10 -24.59 6.20
CA GLN A 180 -4.38 -24.77 6.91
C GLN A 180 -5.56 -24.57 5.96
N PRO A 181 -6.79 -24.99 6.32
CA PRO A 181 -7.97 -24.68 5.53
C PRO A 181 -8.24 -23.16 5.46
N LEU A 182 -8.84 -22.72 4.36
CA LEU A 182 -9.38 -21.36 4.22
C LEU A 182 -10.74 -21.28 4.92
N PRO A 183 -11.21 -20.08 5.30
CA PRO A 183 -12.60 -19.88 5.72
C PRO A 183 -13.59 -20.40 4.68
N ALA A 184 -14.76 -20.86 5.11
CA ALA A 184 -15.81 -21.36 4.21
C ALA A 184 -16.72 -20.24 3.64
N ASP A 185 -16.42 -18.98 3.96
CA ASP A 185 -17.25 -17.82 3.61
C ASP A 185 -17.15 -17.49 2.11
N PHE A 186 -18.27 -17.05 1.52
CA PHE A 186 -18.37 -16.78 0.07
C PHE A 186 -17.61 -15.52 -0.40
N LEU A 187 -17.39 -14.56 0.51
CA LEU A 187 -16.60 -13.36 0.28
C LEU A 187 -15.18 -13.58 0.85
N LEU A 188 -14.31 -14.16 0.04
CA LEU A 188 -12.87 -14.29 0.26
C LEU A 188 -12.08 -13.47 -0.77
#